data_AF-A0A1J3HLI4-F1
#
_entry.id   AF-A0A1J3HLI4-F1
#
_cell.length_a   1.000
_cell.length_b   1.000
_cell.length_c   1.000
_cell.angle_alpha   90.00
_cell.angle_beta   90.00
_cell.angle_gamma   90.00
#
_symmetry.space_group_name_H-M   'P 1'
#
loop_
_entity.id
_entity.type
_entity.pdbx_description
1 polymer ?
#
loop_
_entity_poly.entity_id
_entity_poly.type
_entity_poly.pdbx_seq_one_letter_code
_entity_poly.pdbx_strand_id
1 'polypeptide(L)'
;MSTPMEIAEQNPMVEDTIIPRNASMEVSHQNCREATSIPEQTAVAEPVATTADPLPTPPLLPPPPCLHENKFLVSVEVCLKASSTARLEDVQSAVERMLENRSMSYVDGLVLIPANDLFLVENVQRICICDTEEWVNNNDVLLFWQVKPVVHAFQLTEEGPCEELGSDGQPASFNEWILPAKEFDGLW
;
A
#
# COMPACT_ATOMS: atom_id res chain seq x y z
N MET A 1 -15.46 54.65 -34.15
CA MET A 1 -16.05 53.62 -35.03
C MET A 1 -14.90 52.96 -35.76
N SER A 2 -14.45 51.80 -35.27
CA SER A 2 -13.36 51.03 -35.85
C SER A 2 -13.89 49.63 -36.12
N THR A 3 -13.91 49.24 -37.39
CA THR A 3 -14.30 47.92 -37.89
C THR A 3 -13.16 46.92 -37.65
N PRO A 4 -13.42 45.67 -37.23
CA PRO A 4 -12.38 44.65 -37.09
C PRO A 4 -12.18 43.91 -38.42
N MET A 5 -10.94 43.48 -38.68
CA MET A 5 -10.58 42.67 -39.84
C MET A 5 -10.54 41.20 -39.41
N GLU A 6 -11.41 40.42 -40.03
CA GLU A 6 -11.60 38.98 -39.90
C GLU A 6 -10.44 38.24 -40.57
N ILE A 7 -9.81 37.30 -39.86
CA ILE A 7 -8.95 36.27 -40.46
C ILE A 7 -9.56 34.94 -40.08
N ALA A 8 -10.23 34.34 -41.07
CA ALA A 8 -10.56 32.94 -41.09
C ALA A 8 -9.32 32.16 -41.57
N GLU A 9 -8.91 31.14 -40.83
CA GLU A 9 -8.07 30.08 -41.37
C GLU A 9 -8.60 28.71 -40.99
N GLN A 10 -8.51 27.83 -41.97
CA GLN A 10 -9.28 26.61 -42.15
C GLN A 10 -8.68 25.43 -41.40
N ASN A 11 -9.56 24.58 -40.90
CA ASN A 11 -9.26 23.20 -40.55
C ASN A 11 -8.99 22.39 -41.83
N PRO A 12 -8.06 21.42 -41.81
CA PRO A 12 -8.39 20.12 -42.39
C PRO A 12 -8.08 18.95 -41.44
N MET A 13 -8.96 17.96 -41.56
CA MET A 13 -9.00 16.68 -40.87
C MET A 13 -7.95 15.67 -41.39
N VAL A 14 -7.96 14.49 -40.74
CA VAL A 14 -7.39 13.17 -41.08
C VAL A 14 -6.22 12.82 -40.15
N GLU A 15 -6.47 12.18 -39.01
CA GLU A 15 -6.75 10.75 -38.77
C GLU A 15 -5.47 9.91 -38.79
N ASP A 16 -5.04 9.45 -37.61
CA ASP A 16 -4.58 8.07 -37.51
C ASP A 16 -4.84 7.48 -36.12
N THR A 17 -5.39 6.29 -36.20
CA THR A 17 -5.88 5.45 -35.12
C THR A 17 -4.71 4.82 -34.38
N ILE A 18 -4.62 4.97 -33.05
CA ILE A 18 -3.93 3.98 -32.21
C ILE A 18 -4.83 3.65 -31.01
N ILE A 19 -5.56 2.55 -31.18
CA ILE A 19 -6.25 1.81 -30.12
C ILE A 19 -5.18 1.00 -29.36
N PRO A 20 -4.96 1.19 -28.05
CA PRO A 20 -4.26 0.18 -27.28
C PRO A 20 -5.19 -1.02 -27.06
N ARG A 21 -4.73 -2.17 -27.56
CA ARG A 21 -5.32 -3.51 -27.41
C ARG A 21 -5.75 -3.77 -25.97
N ASN A 22 -7.05 -4.01 -25.80
CA ASN A 22 -7.62 -4.69 -24.66
C ASN A 22 -7.06 -6.13 -24.61
N ALA A 23 -6.24 -6.44 -23.60
CA ALA A 23 -5.85 -7.82 -23.30
C ALA A 23 -6.94 -8.45 -22.43
N SER A 24 -7.92 -9.05 -23.11
CA SER A 24 -8.90 -9.95 -22.53
C SER A 24 -8.19 -11.23 -22.05
N MET A 25 -8.13 -11.46 -20.74
CA MET A 25 -7.81 -12.78 -20.18
C MET A 25 -9.11 -13.44 -19.70
N GLU A 26 -9.60 -14.36 -20.52
CA GLU A 26 -10.71 -15.25 -20.22
C GLU A 26 -10.20 -16.38 -19.32
N VAL A 27 -10.57 -16.36 -18.03
CA VAL A 27 -10.34 -17.50 -17.13
C VAL A 27 -11.51 -18.46 -17.30
N SER A 28 -11.22 -19.58 -17.94
CA SER A 28 -12.15 -20.67 -18.22
C SER A 28 -12.72 -21.25 -16.91
N HIS A 29 -14.05 -21.28 -16.81
CA HIS A 29 -14.77 -22.08 -15.83
C HIS A 29 -14.69 -23.55 -16.24
N GLN A 30 -13.90 -24.37 -15.53
CA GLN A 30 -14.09 -25.82 -15.58
C GLN A 30 -14.32 -26.38 -14.18
N ASN A 31 -15.60 -26.50 -13.87
CA ASN A 31 -16.17 -27.24 -12.77
C ASN A 31 -16.02 -28.75 -13.08
N CYS A 32 -15.13 -29.46 -12.38
CA CYS A 32 -15.14 -30.91 -12.36
C CYS A 32 -15.83 -31.38 -11.09
N ARG A 33 -17.15 -31.57 -11.20
CA ARG A 33 -17.92 -32.44 -10.32
C ARG A 33 -17.75 -33.86 -10.83
N GLU A 34 -17.29 -34.76 -9.98
CA GLU A 34 -17.70 -36.16 -10.10
C GLU A 34 -17.96 -36.73 -8.70
N ALA A 35 -19.23 -37.09 -8.52
CA ALA A 35 -19.79 -37.80 -7.39
C ALA A 35 -19.85 -39.28 -7.76
N THR A 36 -19.50 -40.18 -6.85
CA THR A 36 -19.78 -41.63 -6.87
C THR A 36 -19.26 -42.15 -5.52
N SER A 37 -19.94 -42.94 -4.68
CA SER A 37 -21.28 -43.51 -4.59
C SER A 37 -21.33 -44.21 -3.23
N ILE A 38 -22.45 -44.11 -2.52
CA ILE A 38 -22.74 -44.92 -1.33
C ILE A 38 -23.05 -46.35 -1.79
N PRO A 39 -22.75 -47.38 -0.98
CA PRO A 39 -23.80 -48.34 -0.70
C PRO A 39 -24.01 -48.57 0.80
N GLU A 40 -25.30 -48.61 1.10
CA GLU A 40 -25.98 -49.00 2.32
C GLU A 40 -25.87 -50.52 2.51
N GLN A 41 -25.64 -51.01 3.73
CA GLN A 41 -26.35 -52.19 4.25
C GLN A 41 -26.15 -52.43 5.74
N THR A 42 -27.30 -52.61 6.39
CA THR A 42 -27.59 -52.96 7.77
C THR A 42 -27.18 -54.41 8.08
N ALA A 43 -26.54 -54.67 9.22
CA ALA A 43 -26.64 -55.97 9.91
C ALA A 43 -26.23 -55.87 11.39
N VAL A 44 -27.06 -56.47 12.23
CA VAL A 44 -26.99 -56.59 13.69
C VAL A 44 -26.01 -57.70 14.09
N ALA A 45 -25.15 -57.47 15.10
CA ALA A 45 -24.80 -58.41 16.19
C ALA A 45 -23.48 -58.02 16.91
N GLU A 46 -23.56 -57.71 18.21
CA GLU A 46 -22.54 -58.10 19.20
C GLU A 46 -22.63 -59.64 19.40
N PRO A 47 -21.57 -60.38 19.83
CA PRO A 47 -20.72 -60.04 20.99
C PRO A 47 -19.25 -60.56 21.02
N VAL A 48 -18.51 -60.01 22.00
CA VAL A 48 -17.48 -60.65 22.86
C VAL A 48 -16.12 -61.09 22.27
N ALA A 49 -15.10 -60.41 22.81
CA ALA A 49 -13.76 -60.83 23.24
C ALA A 49 -12.89 -61.72 22.33
N THR A 50 -11.70 -61.19 21.99
CA THR A 50 -10.38 -61.69 22.47
C THR A 50 -9.28 -61.23 21.52
N THR A 51 -8.29 -60.52 22.08
CA THR A 51 -6.89 -60.36 21.63
C THR A 51 -6.66 -59.97 20.17
N ALA A 52 -6.32 -58.71 19.92
CA ALA A 52 -5.73 -58.26 18.66
C ALA A 52 -4.56 -57.30 18.91
N ASP A 53 -3.47 -57.55 18.19
CA ASP A 53 -2.23 -56.77 18.07
C ASP A 53 -2.43 -55.25 17.93
N PRO A 54 -1.46 -54.42 18.37
CA PRO A 54 -1.51 -52.99 18.11
C PRO A 54 -1.27 -52.71 16.62
N LEU A 55 -2.30 -52.16 15.97
CA LEU A 55 -2.26 -51.62 14.62
C LEU A 55 -1.18 -50.51 14.51
N PRO A 56 -0.41 -50.41 13.41
CA PRO A 56 0.55 -49.34 13.21
C PRO A 56 -0.17 -47.99 13.06
N THR A 57 0.17 -47.03 13.91
CA THR A 57 -0.26 -45.63 13.85
C THR A 57 0.11 -45.02 12.48
N PRO A 58 -0.79 -44.31 11.79
CA PRO A 58 -0.42 -43.58 10.59
C PRO A 58 0.63 -42.51 10.94
N PRO A 59 1.62 -42.23 10.06
CA PRO A 59 2.60 -41.19 10.31
C PRO A 59 1.87 -39.85 10.45
N LEU A 60 2.06 -39.20 11.59
CA LEU A 60 1.65 -37.82 11.81
C LEU A 60 2.25 -36.99 10.68
N LEU A 61 1.40 -36.43 9.83
CA LEU A 61 1.81 -35.44 8.86
C LEU A 61 2.54 -34.33 9.63
N PRO A 62 3.70 -33.85 9.14
CA PRO A 62 4.35 -32.71 9.77
C PRO A 62 3.35 -31.55 9.82
N PRO A 63 3.33 -30.75 10.90
CA PRO A 63 2.50 -29.57 10.96
C PRO A 63 2.76 -28.74 9.70
N PRO A 64 1.72 -28.13 9.09
CA PRO A 64 1.93 -27.24 7.95
C PRO A 64 3.02 -26.24 8.34
N PRO A 65 3.94 -25.88 7.42
CA PRO A 65 4.98 -24.93 7.75
C PRO A 65 4.29 -23.72 8.35
N CYS A 66 4.58 -23.46 9.64
CA CYS A 66 4.26 -22.19 10.24
C CYS A 66 4.90 -21.17 9.29
N LEU A 67 4.09 -20.46 8.52
CA LEU A 67 4.58 -19.32 7.76
C LEU A 67 5.12 -18.40 8.84
N HIS A 68 6.44 -18.43 9.06
CA HIS A 68 7.06 -17.45 9.90
C HIS A 68 6.72 -16.12 9.22
N GLU A 69 5.78 -15.39 9.81
CA GLU A 69 5.24 -14.11 9.34
C GLU A 69 6.31 -13.01 9.49
N ASN A 70 7.53 -13.29 9.04
CA ASN A 70 8.60 -12.31 8.93
C ASN A 70 8.31 -11.48 7.69
N LYS A 71 7.32 -10.61 7.82
CA LYS A 71 7.04 -9.57 6.83
C LYS A 71 8.16 -8.53 6.86
N PHE A 72 8.55 -8.05 5.69
CA PHE A 72 9.47 -6.94 5.56
C PHE A 72 8.82 -5.66 6.07
N LEU A 73 9.51 -4.93 6.94
CA LEU A 73 9.06 -3.62 7.37
C LEU A 73 9.44 -2.62 6.29
N VAL A 74 8.46 -1.90 5.77
CA VAL A 74 8.66 -0.88 4.74
C VAL A 74 8.21 0.46 5.28
N SER A 75 9.09 1.45 5.25
CA SER A 75 8.81 2.81 5.70
C SER A 75 7.85 3.50 4.73
N VAL A 76 6.79 4.09 5.27
CA VAL A 76 5.84 4.91 4.52
C VAL A 76 5.75 6.27 5.15
N GLU A 77 6.20 7.29 4.45
CA GLU A 77 6.15 8.67 4.87
C GLU A 77 4.86 9.33 4.40
N VAL A 78 4.19 10.04 5.30
CA VAL A 78 2.93 10.74 5.03
C VAL A 78 3.05 12.19 5.45
N CYS A 79 3.16 13.08 4.46
CA CYS A 79 3.14 14.51 4.67
C CYS A 79 1.68 14.99 4.67
N LEU A 80 1.25 15.57 5.78
CA LEU A 80 -0.03 16.25 5.90
C LEU A 80 0.04 17.63 5.24
N LYS A 81 -1.11 18.15 4.80
CA LYS A 81 -1.22 19.55 4.35
C LYS A 81 -1.06 20.48 5.55
N ALA A 82 -0.50 21.67 5.34
CA ALA A 82 -0.40 22.70 6.40
C ALA A 82 -1.76 23.12 6.98
N SER A 83 -2.83 23.06 6.18
CA SER A 83 -4.20 23.36 6.63
C SER A 83 -4.89 22.21 7.37
N SER A 84 -4.29 21.02 7.43
CA SER A 84 -4.87 19.86 8.09
C SER A 84 -4.85 20.04 9.61
N THR A 85 -5.98 19.78 10.24
CA THR A 85 -6.10 19.68 11.71
C THR A 85 -6.42 18.26 12.17
N ALA A 86 -6.33 17.28 11.25
CA ALA A 86 -6.53 15.87 11.58
C ALA A 86 -5.43 15.37 12.51
N ARG A 87 -5.78 14.46 13.41
CA ARG A 87 -4.81 13.83 14.30
C ARG A 87 -3.91 12.89 13.49
N LEU A 88 -2.62 12.87 13.83
CA LEU A 88 -1.63 12.05 13.14
C LEU A 88 -2.01 10.56 13.20
N GLU A 89 -2.55 10.09 14.33
CA GLU A 89 -2.92 8.69 14.49
C GLU A 89 -4.07 8.28 13.56
N ASP A 90 -5.05 9.18 13.38
CA ASP A 90 -6.20 8.93 12.51
C ASP A 90 -5.76 8.88 11.03
N VAL A 91 -4.79 9.72 10.65
CA VAL A 91 -4.17 9.69 9.32
C VAL A 91 -3.35 8.42 9.11
N GLN A 92 -2.54 8.00 10.08
CA GLN A 92 -1.77 6.76 10.01
C GLN A 92 -2.69 5.56 9.78
N SER A 93 -3.72 5.38 10.60
CA SER A 93 -4.67 4.28 10.44
C SER A 93 -5.43 4.31 9.12
N ALA A 94 -5.77 5.51 8.62
CA ALA A 94 -6.43 5.65 7.32
C ALA A 94 -5.50 5.24 6.16
N VAL A 95 -4.22 5.62 6.21
CA VAL A 95 -3.22 5.23 5.21
C VAL A 95 -2.89 3.74 5.28
N GLU A 96 -2.73 3.17 6.47
CA GLU A 96 -2.53 1.73 6.65
C GLU A 96 -3.69 0.95 6.00
N ARG A 97 -4.93 1.29 6.34
CA ARG A 97 -6.12 0.67 5.75
C ARG A 97 -6.18 0.85 4.23
N MET A 98 -5.78 2.01 3.72
CA MET A 98 -5.73 2.27 2.28
C MET A 98 -4.71 1.36 1.58
N LEU A 99 -3.54 1.16 2.18
CA LEU A 99 -2.48 0.31 1.64
C LEU A 99 -2.84 -1.18 1.72
N GLU A 100 -3.43 -1.63 2.84
CA GLU A 100 -3.86 -3.02 3.04
C GLU A 100 -4.98 -3.43 2.07
N ASN A 101 -5.90 -2.50 1.77
CA ASN A 101 -7.00 -2.75 0.83
C ASN A 101 -6.55 -2.70 -0.65
N ARG A 102 -5.29 -2.38 -0.93
CA ARG A 102 -4.73 -2.29 -2.27
C ARG A 102 -3.71 -3.40 -2.51
N SER A 103 -4.00 -4.23 -3.50
CA SER A 103 -3.03 -5.22 -3.99
C SER A 103 -2.00 -4.55 -4.90
N MET A 104 -1.04 -3.85 -4.30
CA MET A 104 0.04 -3.16 -5.01
C MET A 104 1.43 -3.68 -4.64
N SER A 105 2.41 -3.40 -5.50
CA SER A 105 3.82 -3.58 -5.19
C SER A 105 4.35 -2.41 -4.37
N TYR A 106 5.32 -2.69 -3.51
CA TYR A 106 6.02 -1.70 -2.70
C TYR A 106 7.37 -1.41 -3.35
N VAL A 107 7.49 -0.21 -3.89
CA VAL A 107 8.67 0.34 -4.56
C VAL A 107 8.77 1.79 -4.12
N ASP A 108 9.99 2.28 -3.94
CA ASP A 108 10.22 3.67 -3.52
C ASP A 108 9.54 4.66 -4.47
N GLY A 109 8.90 5.67 -3.86
CA GLY A 109 8.24 6.74 -4.58
C GLY A 109 6.80 7.01 -4.14
N LEU A 110 6.13 7.85 -4.93
CA LEU A 110 4.84 8.43 -4.57
C LEU A 110 3.69 7.44 -4.72
N VAL A 111 2.84 7.39 -3.71
CA VAL A 111 1.58 6.63 -3.73
C VAL A 111 0.41 7.56 -3.99
N LEU A 112 -0.39 7.23 -5.01
CA LEU A 112 -1.56 8.01 -5.37
C LEU A 112 -2.69 7.84 -4.35
N ILE A 113 -3.21 8.95 -3.83
CA ILE A 113 -4.36 8.95 -2.92
C ILE A 113 -5.63 8.59 -3.71
N PRO A 114 -6.41 7.59 -3.28
CA PRO A 114 -7.68 7.25 -3.90
C PRO A 114 -8.66 8.43 -3.84
N ALA A 115 -9.28 8.79 -4.98
CA ALA A 115 -10.25 9.88 -5.02
C ALA A 115 -11.54 9.61 -4.23
N ASN A 116 -11.82 8.35 -3.89
CA ASN A 116 -12.96 7.95 -3.05
C ASN A 116 -12.67 8.06 -1.54
N ASP A 117 -11.41 8.22 -1.13
CA ASP A 117 -11.05 8.46 0.26
C ASP A 117 -10.94 9.97 0.52
N LEU A 118 -12.11 10.59 0.76
CA LEU A 118 -12.21 12.03 0.98
C LEU A 118 -11.37 12.49 2.17
N PHE A 119 -11.27 11.68 3.23
CA PHE A 119 -10.49 12.01 4.42
C PHE A 119 -9.00 12.15 4.08
N LEU A 120 -8.43 11.20 3.34
CA LEU A 120 -7.04 11.29 2.90
C LEU A 120 -6.85 12.43 1.89
N VAL A 121 -7.77 12.61 0.94
CA VAL A 121 -7.70 13.70 -0.05
C VAL A 121 -7.72 15.08 0.61
N GLU A 122 -8.49 15.26 1.69
CA GLU A 122 -8.58 16.54 2.40
C GLU A 122 -7.33 16.83 3.23
N ASN A 123 -6.79 15.84 3.94
CA ASN A 123 -5.78 16.05 4.98
C ASN A 123 -4.34 15.74 4.54
N VAL A 124 -4.15 14.83 3.59
CA VAL A 124 -2.81 14.36 3.17
C VAL A 124 -2.36 15.11 1.91
N GLN A 125 -1.12 15.58 1.94
CA GLN A 125 -0.46 16.21 0.80
C GLN A 125 0.26 15.18 -0.07
N ARG A 126 1.01 14.27 0.57
CA ARG A 126 1.87 13.29 -0.12
C ARG A 126 2.02 12.02 0.71
N ILE A 127 2.04 10.88 0.02
CA ILE A 127 2.40 9.57 0.59
C ILE A 127 3.60 9.06 -0.22
N CYS A 128 4.68 8.67 0.45
CA CYS A 128 5.88 8.14 -0.17
C CYS A 128 6.25 6.80 0.48
N ILE A 129 6.57 5.81 -0.33
CA ILE A 129 7.26 4.60 0.13
C ILE A 129 8.75 4.90 0.06
N CYS A 130 9.48 4.57 1.13
CA CYS A 130 10.91 4.83 1.27
C CYS A 130 11.65 3.57 1.73
N ASP A 131 12.96 3.55 1.48
CA ASP A 131 13.92 2.57 1.99
C ASP A 131 13.62 1.10 1.59
N THR A 132 13.04 0.87 0.40
CA THR A 132 12.80 -0.51 -0.08
C THR A 132 14.08 -1.22 -0.55
N GLU A 133 15.14 -0.47 -0.85
CA GLU A 133 16.43 -0.96 -1.35
C GLU A 133 17.12 -2.01 -0.46
N GLU A 134 16.92 -1.97 0.87
CA GLU A 134 17.48 -2.98 1.79
C GLU A 134 16.99 -4.41 1.47
N TRP A 135 15.76 -4.53 0.96
CA TRP A 135 15.06 -5.80 0.77
C TRP A 135 15.03 -6.28 -0.69
N VAL A 136 15.22 -5.36 -1.65
CA VAL A 136 15.06 -5.63 -3.09
C VAL A 136 16.28 -6.34 -3.71
N ASN A 137 17.43 -6.42 -3.01
CA ASN A 137 18.65 -7.07 -3.53
C ASN A 137 18.49 -8.55 -3.96
N ASN A 138 17.39 -9.23 -3.60
CA ASN A 138 17.10 -10.61 -4.02
C ASN A 138 15.70 -10.84 -4.61
N ASN A 139 14.77 -9.89 -4.47
CA ASN A 139 13.38 -10.00 -4.92
C ASN A 139 13.01 -8.69 -5.62
N ASP A 140 13.03 -8.67 -6.96
CA ASP A 140 12.84 -7.47 -7.80
C ASP A 140 11.56 -6.67 -7.50
N VAL A 141 10.59 -7.25 -6.78
CA VAL A 141 9.35 -6.60 -6.37
C VAL A 141 8.89 -7.09 -5.00
N LEU A 142 8.67 -6.17 -4.05
CA LEU A 142 7.98 -6.48 -2.79
C LEU A 142 6.47 -6.43 -2.98
N LEU A 143 5.79 -7.52 -2.61
CA LEU A 143 4.35 -7.66 -2.80
C LEU A 143 3.60 -7.42 -1.48
N PHE A 144 2.35 -6.94 -1.56
CA PHE A 144 1.58 -6.52 -0.38
C PHE A 144 1.48 -7.57 0.74
N TRP A 145 1.56 -8.86 0.41
CA TRP A 145 1.53 -9.95 1.41
C TRP A 145 2.86 -10.16 2.13
N GLN A 146 3.99 -9.77 1.52
CA GLN A 146 5.34 -9.94 2.08
C GLN A 146 5.74 -8.79 3.00
N VAL A 147 4.99 -7.68 2.97
CA VAL A 147 5.36 -6.44 3.66
C VAL A 147 4.39 -6.12 4.80
N LYS A 148 4.91 -5.36 5.75
CA LYS A 148 4.16 -4.65 6.77
C LYS A 148 4.55 -3.18 6.68
N PRO A 149 3.66 -2.30 6.19
CA PRO A 149 3.96 -0.87 6.13
C PRO A 149 4.10 -0.31 7.55
N VAL A 150 5.07 0.58 7.73
CA VAL A 150 5.28 1.37 8.95
C VAL A 150 5.03 2.82 8.58
N VAL A 151 3.91 3.38 9.04
CA VAL A 151 3.46 4.70 8.61
C VAL A 151 3.98 5.80 9.54
N HIS A 152 4.71 6.75 8.96
CA HIS A 152 5.26 7.93 9.62
C HIS A 152 4.52 9.17 9.12
N ALA A 153 3.53 9.62 9.89
CA ALA A 153 2.79 10.83 9.57
C ALA A 153 3.45 12.07 10.20
N PHE A 154 3.58 13.14 9.42
CA PHE A 154 4.13 14.41 9.87
C PHE A 154 3.51 15.59 9.12
N GLN A 155 3.68 16.80 9.66
CA GLN A 155 3.27 18.06 9.04
C GLN A 155 4.47 18.99 9.01
N LEU A 156 4.78 19.54 7.84
CA LEU A 156 5.92 20.44 7.67
C LEU A 156 5.62 21.79 8.32
N THR A 157 6.59 22.29 9.08
CA THR A 157 6.58 23.64 9.61
C THR A 157 7.02 24.60 8.51
N GLU A 158 6.23 25.66 8.27
CA GLU A 158 6.55 26.72 7.30
C GLU A 158 7.33 27.89 7.94
N GLU A 159 7.59 27.81 9.25
CA GLU A 159 8.43 28.76 9.97
C GLU A 159 9.90 28.51 9.62
N GLY A 160 10.58 29.59 9.24
CA GLY A 160 12.00 29.55 8.89
C GLY A 160 12.91 29.47 10.12
N PRO A 161 14.20 29.80 9.97
CA PRO A 161 15.11 29.83 11.11
C PRO A 161 14.65 30.86 12.15
N CYS A 162 14.70 30.50 13.43
CA CYS A 162 14.37 31.40 14.54
C CYS A 162 15.34 32.59 14.58
N GLU A 163 14.79 33.80 14.46
CA GLU A 163 15.54 35.06 14.57
C GLU A 163 15.46 35.59 16.00
N GLU A 164 16.04 34.87 16.97
CA GLU A 164 16.09 35.36 18.35
C GLU A 164 17.20 36.41 18.51
N LEU A 165 16.86 37.62 18.99
CA LEU A 165 17.88 38.59 19.40
C LEU A 165 18.45 38.16 20.74
N GLY A 166 19.78 38.08 20.83
CA GLY A 166 20.48 37.84 22.09
C GLY A 166 20.18 38.92 23.13
N SER A 167 20.53 38.68 24.39
CA SER A 167 20.32 39.65 25.48
C SER A 167 21.03 40.99 25.25
N ASP A 168 22.01 41.01 24.35
CA ASP A 168 22.78 42.17 23.90
C ASP A 168 22.17 42.87 22.66
N GLY A 169 21.02 42.39 22.16
CA GLY A 169 20.34 42.89 20.98
C GLY A 169 21.07 42.57 19.67
N GLN A 170 22.03 41.65 19.67
CA GLN A 170 22.65 41.15 18.44
C GLN A 170 21.87 39.95 17.90
N PRO A 171 21.82 39.77 16.57
CA PRO A 171 21.24 38.57 15.98
C PRO A 171 22.04 37.33 16.39
N ALA A 172 21.35 36.21 16.58
CA ALA A 172 21.99 34.94 16.90
C ALA A 172 23.07 34.57 15.87
N SER A 173 24.18 33.99 16.35
CA SER A 173 25.28 33.51 15.49
C SER A 173 25.03 32.12 14.90
N PHE A 174 23.87 31.53 15.18
CA PHE A 174 23.45 30.23 14.68
C PHE A 174 21.98 30.32 14.25
N ASN A 175 21.58 29.41 13.38
CA ASN A 175 20.21 29.30 12.90
C ASN A 175 19.55 28.07 13.56
N GLU A 176 18.32 28.20 14.04
CA GLU A 176 17.55 27.12 14.65
C GLU A 176 16.25 26.90 13.87
N TRP A 177 15.94 25.65 13.52
CA TRP A 177 14.71 25.30 12.83
C TRP A 177 13.89 24.32 13.69
N ILE A 178 12.57 24.49 13.65
CA ILE A 178 11.64 23.50 14.20
C ILE A 178 11.43 22.40 13.16
N LEU A 179 11.70 21.16 13.56
CA LEU A 179 11.56 20.00 12.67
C LEU A 179 10.19 19.32 12.82
N PRO A 180 9.64 18.75 11.73
CA PRO A 180 10.19 18.75 10.37
C PRO A 180 9.91 20.09 9.66
N ALA A 181 10.96 20.69 9.09
CA ALA A 181 10.90 22.01 8.44
C ALA A 181 10.71 21.87 6.93
N LYS A 182 9.88 22.74 6.34
CA LYS A 182 9.57 22.72 4.90
C LYS A 182 10.79 22.96 4.02
N GLU A 183 11.77 23.71 4.51
CA GLU A 183 13.04 24.01 3.84
C GLU A 183 13.88 22.75 3.60
N PHE A 184 13.66 21.70 4.38
CA PHE A 184 14.40 20.44 4.28
C PHE A 184 13.61 19.33 3.59
N ASP A 185 12.37 19.61 3.16
CA ASP A 185 11.55 18.64 2.45
C ASP A 185 12.17 18.26 1.09
N GLY A 186 12.42 16.97 0.87
CA GLY A 186 12.97 16.44 -0.38
C GLY A 186 14.47 16.73 -0.60
N LEU A 187 15.23 17.05 0.46
CA LEU A 187 16.69 17.20 0.38
C LEU A 187 17.46 15.87 0.42
N TRP A 188 16.81 14.78 0.83
CA TRP A 188 17.37 13.43 0.80
C TRP A 188 17.45 12.93 -0.64
#